data_AF-A0A409WI62-F1
#
_entry.id   AF-A0A409WI62-F1
#
_cell.length_a   1.000
_cell.length_b   1.000
_cell.length_c   1.000
_cell.angle_alpha   90.00
_cell.angle_beta   90.00
_cell.angle_gamma   90.00
#
_symmetry.space_group_name_H-M   'P 1'
#
loop_
_entity.id
_entity.type
_entity.pdbx_description
1 polymer ?
#
loop_
_entity_poly.entity_id
_entity_poly.type
_entity_poly.pdbx_seq_one_letter_code
_entity_poly.pdbx_strand_id
1 'polypeptide(L)'
;MNTLVKGFKGILDGVSKMELDDAMRKGKHYRDIMAKQATGESLPLEKAGLIVTEQLDIALKECVAKVESIIQRCRATNRKFRDIEFDLEKDQEQCRYGLPRDENEAQASLGPHLAVKRVTEIFDNPVFFGPDGPKASAVRQGQLGDCWFLAALSAIATVDSGALLRKLCVARNEEVGVYGFIFFRDCYWQSVIVDEYGAPSKLSMEVLT
;
A
#
# COMPACT_ATOMS: atom_id res chain seq x y z
N MET A 1 -6.93 -17.22 -16.20
CA MET A 1 -6.40 -18.24 -15.27
C MET A 1 -6.08 -17.52 -13.97
N ASN A 2 -6.74 -17.90 -12.88
CA ASN A 2 -6.63 -17.25 -11.57
C ASN A 2 -5.23 -17.46 -10.95
N THR A 3 -4.41 -16.41 -10.94
CA THR A 3 -3.21 -16.37 -10.10
C THR A 3 -3.58 -15.73 -8.76
N LEU A 4 -4.45 -16.40 -8.00
CA LEU A 4 -4.63 -16.09 -6.58
C LEU A 4 -3.29 -16.42 -5.89
N VAL A 5 -2.68 -15.42 -5.28
CA VAL A 5 -1.38 -15.49 -4.61
C VAL A 5 -1.34 -16.72 -3.70
N LYS A 6 -0.48 -17.69 -4.03
CA LYS A 6 -0.26 -18.97 -3.30
C LYS A 6 0.19 -18.82 -1.83
N GLY A 7 0.24 -17.61 -1.29
CA GLY A 7 0.71 -17.30 0.07
C GLY A 7 -0.36 -17.29 1.17
N PHE A 8 -1.66 -17.34 0.83
CA PHE A 8 -2.76 -17.20 1.80
C PHE A 8 -3.82 -18.31 1.68
N LYS A 9 -3.41 -19.55 1.38
CA LYS A 9 -4.30 -20.69 1.15
C LYS A 9 -5.13 -21.13 2.39
N GLY A 10 -5.13 -20.36 3.49
CA GLY A 10 -5.91 -20.65 4.69
C GLY A 10 -6.79 -19.50 5.21
N ILE A 11 -6.70 -18.29 4.66
CA ILE A 11 -7.48 -17.12 5.13
C ILE A 11 -8.64 -16.78 4.18
N LEU A 12 -8.61 -17.26 2.94
CA LEU A 12 -9.45 -16.79 1.84
C LEU A 12 -10.58 -17.74 1.43
N ASP A 13 -10.77 -18.87 2.12
CA ASP A 13 -11.91 -19.74 1.87
C ASP A 13 -13.17 -19.16 2.55
N GLY A 14 -13.91 -18.32 1.81
CA GLY A 14 -15.32 -18.07 2.05
C GLY A 14 -15.69 -17.11 3.19
N VAL A 15 -15.05 -15.93 3.28
CA VAL A 15 -15.55 -14.88 4.18
C VAL A 15 -16.91 -14.38 3.68
N SER A 16 -17.96 -14.67 4.43
CA SER A 16 -19.33 -14.24 4.11
C SER A 16 -19.46 -12.73 4.21
N LYS A 17 -20.40 -12.14 3.46
CA LYS A 17 -20.72 -10.70 3.54
C LYS A 17 -20.98 -10.23 4.98
N MET A 18 -21.60 -11.10 5.79
CA MET A 18 -21.90 -10.82 7.19
C MET A 18 -20.65 -10.76 8.08
N GLU A 19 -19.68 -11.65 7.89
CA GLU A 19 -18.39 -11.60 8.59
C GLU A 19 -17.58 -10.37 8.19
N LEU A 20 -17.73 -9.95 6.94
CA LEU A 20 -17.10 -8.76 6.38
C LEU A 20 -17.68 -7.47 6.96
N ASP A 21 -19.01 -7.38 7.05
CA ASP A 21 -19.70 -6.24 7.64
C ASP A 21 -19.42 -6.13 9.15
N ASP A 22 -19.33 -7.26 9.87
CA ASP A 22 -18.94 -7.25 11.30
C ASP A 22 -17.46 -6.88 11.49
N ALA A 23 -16.56 -7.37 10.63
CA ALA A 23 -15.15 -6.96 10.63
C ALA A 23 -15.02 -5.45 10.40
N MET A 24 -15.72 -4.90 9.40
CA MET A 24 -15.74 -3.45 9.12
C MET A 24 -16.27 -2.63 10.29
N ARG A 25 -17.34 -3.11 10.96
CA ARG A 25 -17.90 -2.45 12.15
C ARG A 25 -16.91 -2.46 13.31
N LYS A 26 -16.27 -3.59 13.58
CA LYS A 26 -15.26 -3.76 14.63
C LYS A 26 -14.02 -2.93 14.34
N GLY A 27 -13.52 -2.92 13.11
CA GLY A 27 -12.37 -2.13 12.70
C GLY A 27 -12.63 -0.63 12.81
N LYS A 28 -13.82 -0.15 12.43
CA LYS A 28 -14.23 1.24 12.68
C LYS A 28 -14.25 1.57 14.17
N HIS A 29 -14.89 0.72 14.98
CA HIS A 29 -14.96 0.92 16.43
C HIS A 29 -13.57 0.99 17.09
N TYR A 30 -12.66 0.10 16.68
CA TYR A 30 -11.30 0.09 17.20
C TYR A 30 -10.51 1.35 16.80
N ARG A 31 -10.64 1.80 15.54
CA ARG A 31 -10.05 3.07 15.09
C ARG A 31 -10.56 4.26 15.88
N ASP A 32 -11.86 4.32 16.14
CA ASP A 32 -12.47 5.41 16.91
C ASP A 32 -12.00 5.42 18.38
N ILE A 33 -11.78 4.25 18.99
CA ILE A 33 -11.22 4.13 20.34
C ILE A 33 -9.75 4.56 20.35
N MET A 34 -8.95 4.03 19.42
CA MET A 34 -7.51 4.31 19.38
C MET A 34 -7.23 5.76 19.01
N ALA A 35 -8.03 6.38 18.13
CA ALA A 35 -7.92 7.81 17.83
C ALA A 35 -8.16 8.70 19.07
N LYS A 36 -9.10 8.30 19.95
CA LYS A 36 -9.34 9.00 21.23
C LYS A 36 -8.23 8.76 22.25
N GLN A 37 -7.60 7.59 22.24
CA GLN A 37 -6.46 7.26 23.11
C GLN A 37 -5.16 7.90 22.63
N ALA A 38 -4.94 8.03 21.31
CA ALA A 38 -3.82 8.77 20.75
C ALA A 38 -3.83 10.25 21.17
N THR A 39 -5.01 10.81 21.45
CA THR A 39 -5.16 12.18 22.00
C THR A 39 -5.01 12.27 23.52
N GLY A 40 -4.89 11.15 24.24
CA GLY A 40 -4.81 11.10 25.70
C GLY A 40 -4.20 9.79 26.22
N GLU A 41 -2.94 9.89 26.67
CA GLU A 41 -2.13 8.89 27.36
C GLU A 41 -1.62 7.66 26.57
N SER A 42 -0.42 7.22 26.98
CA SER A 42 0.39 6.14 26.41
C SER A 42 -0.30 4.78 26.47
N LEU A 43 0.00 3.93 25.47
CA LEU A 43 -0.53 2.58 25.31
C LEU A 43 -0.48 1.71 26.59
N PRO A 44 -1.54 0.94 26.89
CA PRO A 44 -1.47 -0.11 27.91
C PRO A 44 -0.48 -1.20 27.46
N LEU A 45 0.68 -1.24 28.11
CA LEU A 45 1.81 -2.14 27.82
C LEU A 45 1.40 -3.63 27.77
N GLU A 46 0.38 -4.01 28.53
CA GLU A 46 -0.07 -5.40 28.67
C GLU A 46 -0.95 -5.91 27.53
N LYS A 47 -1.48 -5.03 26.66
CA LYS A 47 -2.39 -5.43 25.56
C LYS A 47 -1.72 -5.48 24.19
N ALA A 48 -0.43 -5.18 24.09
CA ALA A 48 0.29 -5.11 22.83
C ALA A 48 0.17 -6.40 22.01
N GLY A 49 0.24 -7.59 22.64
CA GLY A 49 0.15 -8.88 21.92
C GLY A 49 -1.22 -9.20 21.34
N LEU A 50 -2.31 -8.77 22.00
CA LEU A 50 -3.69 -9.04 21.56
C LEU A 50 -4.15 -8.03 20.49
N ILE A 51 -3.78 -6.75 20.67
CA ILE A 51 -4.00 -5.67 19.70
C ILE A 51 -3.33 -6.01 18.37
N VAL A 52 -2.09 -6.54 18.42
CA VAL A 52 -1.30 -6.82 17.21
C VAL A 52 -1.88 -7.93 16.35
N THR A 53 -2.62 -8.90 16.92
CA THR A 53 -3.10 -10.06 16.14
C THR A 53 -4.55 -9.91 15.68
N GLU A 54 -5.50 -9.61 16.58
CA GLU A 54 -6.92 -9.52 16.21
C GLU A 54 -7.22 -8.30 15.32
N GLN A 55 -6.69 -7.12 15.67
CA GLN A 55 -6.89 -5.93 14.82
C GLN A 55 -6.22 -6.07 13.46
N LEU A 56 -5.05 -6.74 13.42
CA LEU A 56 -4.37 -7.02 12.18
C LEU A 56 -5.24 -7.91 11.30
N ASP A 57 -5.76 -9.01 11.83
CA ASP A 57 -6.63 -9.91 11.07
C ASP A 57 -7.88 -9.21 10.54
N ILE A 58 -8.49 -8.34 11.33
CA ILE A 58 -9.62 -7.52 10.89
C ILE A 58 -9.20 -6.59 9.75
N ALA A 59 -8.10 -5.85 9.91
CA ALA A 59 -7.64 -4.89 8.92
C ALA A 59 -7.17 -5.56 7.61
N LEU A 60 -6.59 -6.77 7.70
CA LEU A 60 -6.25 -7.60 6.55
C LEU A 60 -7.51 -8.00 5.78
N LYS A 61 -8.53 -8.53 6.47
CA LYS A 61 -9.82 -8.91 5.85
C LYS A 61 -10.52 -7.72 5.19
N GLU A 62 -10.55 -6.57 5.87
CA GLU A 62 -11.08 -5.33 5.29
C GLU A 62 -10.33 -4.93 4.01
N CYS A 63 -8.99 -5.00 4.02
CA CYS A 63 -8.16 -4.65 2.87
C CYS A 63 -8.47 -5.55 1.67
N VAL A 64 -8.48 -6.88 1.88
CA VAL A 64 -8.82 -7.86 0.84
C VAL A 64 -10.18 -7.55 0.23
N ALA A 65 -11.21 -7.37 1.06
CA ALA A 65 -12.55 -7.19 0.56
C ALA A 65 -12.76 -5.88 -0.20
N LYS A 66 -12.11 -4.80 0.25
CA LYS A 66 -12.09 -3.53 -0.49
C LYS A 66 -11.45 -3.72 -1.85
N VAL A 67 -10.28 -4.37 -1.92
CA VAL A 67 -9.59 -4.67 -3.20
C VAL A 67 -10.46 -5.53 -4.12
N GLU A 68 -11.08 -6.59 -3.61
CA GLU A 68 -12.01 -7.43 -4.40
C GLU A 68 -13.21 -6.64 -4.92
N SER A 69 -13.81 -5.76 -4.11
CA SER A 69 -14.90 -4.90 -4.55
C SER A 69 -14.48 -3.95 -5.68
N ILE A 70 -13.24 -3.46 -5.63
CA ILE A 70 -12.64 -2.60 -6.66
C ILE A 70 -12.44 -3.39 -7.93
N ILE A 71 -11.83 -4.59 -7.85
CA ILE A 71 -11.62 -5.49 -8.99
C ILE A 71 -12.94 -5.77 -9.70
N GLN A 72 -14.00 -6.12 -8.96
CA GLN A 72 -15.31 -6.41 -9.52
C GLN A 72 -15.89 -5.20 -10.27
N ARG A 73 -15.85 -4.01 -9.66
CA ARG A 73 -16.34 -2.76 -10.26
C ARG A 73 -15.55 -2.38 -11.52
N CYS A 74 -14.23 -2.48 -11.47
CA CYS A 74 -13.32 -2.20 -12.57
C CYS A 74 -13.55 -3.16 -13.75
N ARG A 75 -13.69 -4.46 -13.49
CA ARG A 75 -14.03 -5.46 -14.51
C ARG A 75 -15.40 -5.23 -15.13
N ALA A 76 -16.41 -4.91 -14.31
CA ALA A 76 -17.76 -4.62 -14.80
C ALA A 76 -17.83 -3.38 -15.69
N THR A 77 -16.96 -2.40 -15.47
CA THR A 77 -16.90 -1.15 -16.24
C THR A 77 -15.83 -1.16 -17.33
N ASN A 78 -15.08 -2.26 -17.47
CA ASN A 78 -13.92 -2.41 -18.35
C ASN A 78 -12.91 -1.24 -18.19
N ARG A 79 -12.58 -0.91 -16.94
CA ARG A 79 -11.64 0.17 -16.59
C ARG A 79 -10.61 -0.32 -15.59
N LYS A 80 -9.39 0.21 -15.70
CA LYS A 80 -8.38 0.06 -14.65
C LYS A 80 -8.72 0.92 -13.42
N PHE A 81 -8.24 0.51 -12.25
CA PHE A 81 -8.38 1.29 -11.03
C PHE A 81 -7.54 2.57 -11.12
N ARG A 82 -8.09 3.66 -10.57
CA ARG A 82 -7.44 4.97 -10.44
C ARG A 82 -7.79 5.50 -9.06
N ASP A 83 -6.77 5.80 -8.28
CA ASP A 83 -6.93 6.40 -6.98
C ASP A 83 -7.28 7.88 -7.16
N ILE A 84 -8.49 8.25 -6.76
CA ILE A 84 -8.98 9.63 -6.85
C ILE A 84 -8.57 10.46 -5.64
N GLU A 85 -8.22 9.82 -4.52
CA GLU A 85 -7.77 10.48 -3.30
C GLU A 85 -6.25 10.75 -3.36
N PHE A 86 -5.53 9.98 -4.18
CA PHE A 86 -4.10 10.15 -4.45
C PHE A 86 -3.81 10.20 -5.96
N ASP A 87 -4.30 11.25 -6.63
CA ASP A 87 -4.21 11.41 -8.08
C ASP A 87 -2.90 12.10 -8.49
N LEU A 88 -1.83 11.32 -8.65
CA LEU A 88 -0.51 11.83 -9.06
C LEU A 88 -0.51 12.60 -10.39
N GLU A 89 -1.48 12.38 -11.28
CA GLU A 89 -1.53 13.07 -12.55
C GLU A 89 -2.07 14.50 -12.39
N LYS A 90 -3.11 14.68 -11.55
CA LYS A 90 -3.80 15.96 -11.37
C LYS A 90 -3.34 16.76 -10.16
N ASP A 91 -2.86 16.09 -9.11
CA ASP A 91 -2.52 16.70 -7.83
C ASP A 91 -1.08 16.36 -7.40
N GLN A 92 -0.13 16.78 -8.23
CA GLN A 92 1.28 16.48 -8.01
C GLN A 92 1.85 17.16 -6.76
N GLU A 93 1.33 18.32 -6.37
CA GLU A 93 1.86 19.06 -5.23
C GLU A 93 1.54 18.32 -3.92
N GLN A 94 0.28 17.91 -3.72
CA GLN A 94 -0.12 17.20 -2.50
C GLN A 94 0.33 15.73 -2.49
N CYS A 95 0.43 15.10 -3.67
CA CYS A 95 0.78 13.68 -3.74
C CYS A 95 2.29 13.42 -3.73
N ARG A 96 3.14 14.37 -4.17
CA ARG A 96 4.60 14.17 -4.25
C ARG A 96 5.36 14.69 -3.04
N TYR A 97 4.85 15.74 -2.41
CA TYR A 97 5.55 16.44 -1.34
C TYR A 97 4.80 16.34 -0.02
N GLY A 98 5.56 16.31 1.07
CA GLY A 98 4.97 16.45 2.40
C GLY A 98 4.39 17.85 2.60
N LEU A 99 3.61 18.01 3.68
CA LEU A 99 3.15 19.33 4.08
C LEU A 99 4.36 20.24 4.34
N PRO A 100 4.46 21.41 3.66
CA PRO A 100 5.57 22.31 3.84
C PRO A 100 5.55 22.87 5.27
N ARG A 101 6.72 23.01 5.89
CA ARG A 101 6.82 23.58 7.24
C ARG A 101 6.71 25.10 7.24
N ASP A 102 7.08 25.72 6.13
CA ASP A 102 7.03 27.16 5.94
C ASP A 102 6.79 27.52 4.46
N GLU A 103 6.59 28.81 4.20
CA GLU A 103 6.32 29.34 2.85
C GLU A 103 7.50 29.13 1.88
N ASN A 104 8.74 29.09 2.38
CA ASN A 104 9.91 28.86 1.53
C ASN A 104 9.97 27.39 1.07
N GLU A 105 9.65 26.44 1.94
CA GLU A 105 9.50 25.02 1.59
C GLU A 105 8.32 24.79 0.64
N ALA A 106 7.21 25.52 0.83
CA ALA A 106 6.09 25.49 -0.09
C ALA A 106 6.54 25.94 -1.49
N GLN A 107 7.28 27.05 -1.57
CA GLN A 107 7.80 27.57 -2.83
C GLN A 107 8.84 26.64 -3.48
N ALA A 108 9.67 25.95 -2.68
CA ALA A 108 10.64 24.98 -3.17
C ALA A 108 10.00 23.67 -3.68
N SER A 109 8.78 23.36 -3.23
CA SER A 109 8.00 22.19 -3.66
C SER A 109 7.30 22.41 -5.02
N LEU A 110 7.31 23.65 -5.54
CA LEU A 110 6.85 24.00 -6.89
C LEU A 110 7.89 23.59 -7.96
N GLY A 111 8.13 22.29 -8.06
CA GLY A 111 8.89 21.70 -9.16
C GLY A 111 8.03 21.60 -10.43
N PRO A 112 8.64 21.43 -11.62
CA PRO A 112 7.88 21.15 -12.82
C PRO A 112 7.05 19.87 -12.65
N HIS A 113 5.88 19.84 -13.30
CA HIS A 113 5.08 18.63 -13.40
C HIS A 113 5.90 17.52 -14.04
N LEU A 114 5.97 16.38 -13.37
CA LEU A 114 6.54 15.17 -13.94
C LEU A 114 5.50 14.51 -14.84
N ALA A 115 5.99 13.86 -15.89
CA ALA A 115 5.16 12.88 -16.58
C ALA A 115 4.78 11.78 -15.58
N VAL A 116 3.53 11.35 -15.59
CA VAL A 116 3.05 10.25 -14.76
C VAL A 116 2.54 9.18 -15.70
N LYS A 117 2.98 7.95 -15.49
CA LYS A 117 2.64 6.78 -16.31
C LYS A 117 2.28 5.61 -15.43
N ARG A 118 1.50 4.68 -15.95
CA ARG A 118 1.33 3.37 -15.32
C ARG A 118 2.59 2.54 -15.48
N VAL A 119 2.82 1.64 -14.54
CA VAL A 119 3.91 0.63 -14.63
C VAL A 119 3.88 -0.11 -15.99
N THR A 120 2.70 -0.48 -16.49
CA THR A 120 2.51 -1.16 -17.78
C THR A 120 2.81 -0.30 -19.02
N GLU A 121 2.98 1.00 -18.87
CA GLU A 121 3.39 1.93 -19.94
C GLU A 121 4.91 2.24 -19.90
N ILE A 122 5.59 1.77 -18.84
CA ILE A 122 7.03 1.96 -18.63
C ILE A 122 7.77 0.65 -18.94
N PHE A 123 7.19 -0.50 -18.59
CA PHE A 123 7.80 -1.82 -18.74
C PHE A 123 6.91 -2.75 -19.57
N ASP A 124 7.51 -3.54 -20.45
CA ASP A 124 6.77 -4.49 -21.31
C ASP A 124 6.17 -5.66 -20.53
N ASN A 125 6.90 -6.19 -19.55
CA ASN A 125 6.48 -7.33 -18.73
C ASN A 125 6.75 -7.05 -17.24
N PRO A 126 5.98 -6.14 -16.62
CA PRO A 126 6.20 -5.79 -15.23
C PRO A 126 5.84 -6.96 -14.31
N VAL A 127 6.69 -7.18 -13.31
CA VAL A 127 6.45 -8.16 -12.25
C VAL A 127 6.44 -7.47 -10.90
N PHE A 128 5.49 -7.83 -10.03
CA PHE A 128 5.39 -7.21 -8.70
C PHE A 128 6.57 -7.60 -7.80
N PHE A 129 6.97 -8.87 -7.83
CA PHE A 129 8.22 -9.34 -7.24
C PHE A 129 8.98 -10.15 -8.30
N GLY A 130 10.31 -10.08 -8.26
CA GLY A 130 11.15 -10.91 -9.11
C GLY A 130 10.99 -12.41 -8.83
N PRO A 131 11.60 -13.28 -9.65
CA PRO A 131 11.47 -14.74 -9.53
C PRO A 131 11.80 -15.29 -8.13
N ASP A 132 12.76 -14.65 -7.46
CA ASP A 132 13.23 -15.03 -6.11
C ASP A 132 12.49 -14.28 -4.98
N GLY A 133 11.37 -13.61 -5.31
CA GLY A 133 10.64 -12.77 -4.38
C GLY A 133 11.28 -11.39 -4.16
N PRO A 134 10.80 -10.65 -3.15
CA PRO A 134 11.38 -9.36 -2.80
C PRO A 134 12.77 -9.50 -2.22
N LYS A 135 13.68 -8.63 -2.68
CA LYS A 135 15.07 -8.58 -2.23
C LYS A 135 15.47 -7.14 -1.93
N ALA A 136 16.32 -6.96 -0.92
CA ALA A 136 16.92 -5.66 -0.63
C ALA A 136 17.64 -5.06 -1.84
N SER A 137 18.33 -5.89 -2.64
CA SER A 137 19.03 -5.46 -3.86
C SER A 137 18.11 -4.94 -4.97
N ALA A 138 16.80 -5.20 -4.89
CA ALA A 138 15.82 -4.67 -5.83
C ALA A 138 15.39 -3.23 -5.49
N VAL A 139 15.73 -2.72 -4.30
CA VAL A 139 15.41 -1.35 -3.88
C VAL A 139 16.52 -0.42 -4.35
N ARG A 140 16.17 0.58 -5.17
CA ARG A 140 17.10 1.61 -5.65
C ARG A 140 16.50 2.98 -5.40
N GLN A 141 17.30 3.88 -4.83
CA GLN A 141 16.83 5.21 -4.47
C GLN A 141 16.58 6.08 -5.71
N GLY A 142 15.43 6.77 -5.68
CA GLY A 142 15.08 7.80 -6.65
C GLY A 142 15.60 9.19 -6.23
N GLN A 143 14.89 10.24 -6.63
CA GLN A 143 15.32 11.63 -6.36
C GLN A 143 14.61 12.28 -5.16
N LEU A 144 13.74 11.56 -4.44
CA LEU A 144 12.85 12.14 -3.42
C LEU A 144 13.48 12.30 -2.03
N GLY A 145 14.74 11.87 -1.83
CA GLY A 145 15.42 11.99 -0.52
C GLY A 145 14.82 11.10 0.58
N ASP A 146 14.11 10.04 0.20
CA ASP A 146 13.39 9.08 1.03
C ASP A 146 14.25 7.87 1.45
N CYS A 147 15.57 8.05 1.55
CA CYS A 147 16.51 6.95 1.84
C CYS A 147 16.20 6.21 3.14
N TRP A 148 15.67 6.91 4.15
CA TRP A 148 15.26 6.33 5.43
C TRP A 148 14.13 5.30 5.25
N PHE A 149 13.18 5.57 4.35
CA PHE A 149 12.08 4.66 4.04
C PHE A 149 12.55 3.47 3.20
N LEU A 150 13.39 3.72 2.20
CA LEU A 150 13.97 2.67 1.35
C LEU A 150 14.91 1.73 2.13
N ALA A 151 15.64 2.25 3.13
CA ALA A 151 16.44 1.44 4.04
C ALA A 151 15.55 0.53 4.90
N ALA A 152 14.42 1.04 5.40
CA ALA A 152 13.45 0.23 6.13
C ALA A 152 12.83 -0.88 5.25
N LEU A 153 12.44 -0.57 4.01
CA LEU A 153 11.97 -1.57 3.04
C LEU A 153 13.03 -2.64 2.75
N SER A 154 14.29 -2.22 2.59
CA SER A 154 15.41 -3.14 2.36
C SER A 154 15.63 -4.07 3.55
N ALA A 155 15.53 -3.56 4.78
CA ALA A 155 15.61 -4.37 6.00
C ALA A 155 14.44 -5.37 6.10
N ILE A 156 13.20 -4.93 5.82
CA ILE A 156 12.02 -5.80 5.86
C ILE A 156 12.09 -6.89 4.78
N ALA A 157 12.71 -6.60 3.63
CA ALA A 157 12.88 -7.57 2.55
C ALA A 157 13.83 -8.73 2.93
N THR A 158 14.71 -8.58 3.93
CA THR A 158 15.59 -9.67 4.39
C THR A 158 14.93 -10.57 5.43
N VAL A 159 13.90 -10.10 6.13
CA VAL A 159 13.18 -10.86 7.15
C VAL A 159 12.46 -12.04 6.52
N ASP A 160 12.75 -13.26 7.00
CA ASP A 160 12.15 -14.51 6.55
C ASP A 160 12.13 -14.66 5.02
N SER A 161 13.25 -14.29 4.37
CA SER A 161 13.36 -14.27 2.91
C SER A 161 12.23 -13.46 2.24
N GLY A 162 11.91 -12.30 2.83
CA GLY A 162 10.90 -11.36 2.36
C GLY A 162 9.46 -11.74 2.70
N ALA A 163 9.24 -12.68 3.63
CA ALA A 163 7.88 -13.08 4.01
C ALA A 163 7.11 -11.93 4.68
N LEU A 164 7.80 -11.08 5.44
CA LEU A 164 7.19 -9.91 6.05
C LEU A 164 6.70 -8.92 4.99
N LEU A 165 7.52 -8.63 3.97
CA LEU A 165 7.10 -7.73 2.88
C LEU A 165 5.91 -8.30 2.08
N ARG A 166 5.86 -9.62 1.90
CA ARG A 166 4.70 -10.30 1.30
C ARG A 166 3.44 -10.18 2.16
N LYS A 167 3.55 -10.13 3.49
CA LYS A 167 2.42 -9.90 4.39
C LYS A 167 1.92 -8.45 4.36
N LEU A 168 2.82 -7.49 4.11
CA LEU A 168 2.43 -6.09 4.00
C LEU A 168 1.60 -5.81 2.74
N CYS A 169 1.89 -6.49 1.63
CA CYS A 169 1.04 -6.46 0.43
C CYS A 169 -0.08 -7.51 0.55
N VAL A 170 -1.25 -7.08 1.00
CA VAL A 170 -2.35 -7.94 1.43
C VAL A 170 -3.11 -8.54 0.26
N ALA A 171 -3.43 -7.71 -0.74
CA ALA A 171 -4.21 -8.10 -1.91
C ALA A 171 -3.81 -7.21 -3.09
N ARG A 172 -3.82 -7.76 -4.31
CA ARG A 172 -3.51 -6.99 -5.51
C ARG A 172 -4.08 -7.64 -6.75
N ASN A 173 -4.23 -6.85 -7.81
CA ASN A 173 -4.52 -7.32 -9.15
C ASN A 173 -3.83 -6.41 -10.17
N GLU A 174 -2.78 -6.93 -10.79
CA GLU A 174 -1.89 -6.20 -11.72
C GLU A 174 -2.58 -5.84 -13.05
N GLU A 175 -3.59 -6.62 -13.48
CA GLU A 175 -4.36 -6.31 -14.70
C GLU A 175 -5.26 -5.08 -14.50
N VAL A 176 -5.93 -5.02 -13.34
CA VAL A 176 -6.76 -3.89 -12.93
C VAL A 176 -5.89 -2.71 -12.47
N GLY A 177 -4.69 -2.98 -11.97
CA GLY A 177 -3.79 -1.98 -11.41
C GLY A 177 -4.21 -1.49 -10.03
N VAL A 178 -4.63 -2.40 -9.15
CA VAL A 178 -5.00 -2.09 -7.75
C VAL A 178 -4.15 -2.89 -6.78
N TYR A 179 -3.63 -2.22 -5.74
CA TYR A 179 -2.73 -2.81 -4.76
C TYR A 179 -3.13 -2.37 -3.35
N GLY A 180 -3.39 -3.33 -2.47
CA GLY A 180 -3.77 -3.12 -1.08
C GLY A 180 -2.61 -3.48 -0.14
N PHE A 181 -2.25 -2.53 0.71
CA PHE A 181 -1.21 -2.64 1.72
C PHE A 181 -1.79 -2.46 3.12
N ILE A 182 -1.05 -2.94 4.12
CA ILE A 182 -1.32 -2.68 5.53
C ILE A 182 -0.14 -1.97 6.17
N PHE A 183 -0.41 -0.91 6.93
CA PHE A 183 0.58 -0.18 7.71
C PHE A 183 0.14 -0.10 9.18
N PHE A 184 1.10 -0.07 10.10
CA PHE A 184 0.84 0.20 11.50
C PHE A 184 1.16 1.67 11.77
N ARG A 185 0.16 2.45 12.17
CA ARG A 185 0.27 3.88 12.40
C ARG A 185 -0.59 4.27 13.59
N ASP A 186 -0.09 5.17 14.45
CA ASP A 186 -0.84 5.74 15.57
C ASP A 186 -1.52 4.65 16.45
N CYS A 187 -0.82 3.53 16.63
CA CYS A 187 -1.24 2.38 17.44
C CYS A 187 -2.39 1.53 16.87
N TYR A 188 -2.68 1.62 15.58
CA TYR A 188 -3.64 0.73 14.91
C TYR A 188 -3.17 0.33 13.51
N TRP A 189 -3.76 -0.75 12.99
CA TRP A 189 -3.53 -1.21 11.63
C TRP A 189 -4.45 -0.47 10.64
N GLN A 190 -3.85 0.07 9.59
CA GLN A 190 -4.53 0.82 8.54
C GLN A 190 -4.31 0.17 7.18
N SER A 191 -5.40 -0.08 6.46
CA SER A 191 -5.36 -0.48 5.06
C SER A 191 -5.21 0.72 4.15
N VAL A 192 -4.29 0.63 3.20
CA VAL A 192 -4.04 1.65 2.17
C VAL A 192 -4.15 0.95 0.82
N ILE A 193 -4.98 1.49 -0.07
CA ILE A 193 -5.17 0.96 -1.42
C ILE A 193 -4.70 2.02 -2.38
N VAL A 194 -3.83 1.64 -3.31
CA VAL A 194 -3.24 2.54 -4.30
C VAL A 194 -3.33 1.92 -5.69
N ASP A 195 -3.24 2.77 -6.71
CA ASP A 195 -2.99 2.32 -8.08
C ASP A 195 -1.48 2.24 -8.39
N GLU A 196 -1.14 2.03 -9.66
CA GLU A 196 0.23 1.83 -10.14
C GLU A 196 0.80 3.04 -10.91
N TYR A 197 0.20 4.23 -10.77
CA TYR A 197 0.77 5.41 -11.39
C TYR A 197 2.07 5.81 -10.68
N GLY A 198 3.06 6.20 -11.47
CA GLY A 198 4.34 6.68 -10.97
C GLY A 198 5.04 7.60 -11.96
N ALA A 199 5.96 8.40 -11.46
CA ALA A 199 6.81 9.23 -12.30
C ALA A 199 7.98 8.38 -12.84
N PRO A 200 8.10 8.17 -14.17
CA PRO A 200 9.24 7.48 -14.74
C PRO A 200 10.50 8.33 -14.52
N SER A 201 11.58 7.70 -14.06
CA SER A 201 12.89 8.34 -13.98
C SER A 201 13.74 7.92 -15.18
N LYS A 202 14.71 8.76 -15.58
CA LYS A 202 15.67 8.42 -16.67
C LYS A 202 16.33 7.06 -16.47
N LEU A 203 16.66 6.71 -15.22
CA LEU A 203 17.23 5.42 -14.82
C LEU A 203 16.32 4.22 -15.09
N SER A 204 14.99 4.40 -15.06
CA SER A 204 14.04 3.32 -15.40
C SER A 204 13.93 3.07 -16.90
N MET A 205 14.29 4.05 -17.75
CA MET A 205 14.27 3.89 -19.21
C MET A 205 15.60 3.37 -19.79
N GLU A 206 16.74 3.64 -19.15
CA GLU A 206 18.07 3.21 -19.64
C GLU A 206 18.40 1.74 -19.36
N VAL A 207 17.66 1.07 -18.46
CA VAL A 207 17.84 -0.37 -18.17
C VAL A 207 17.03 -1.26 -19.14
N LEU A 208 16.34 -0.66 -20.11
CA LEU A 208 15.49 -1.34 -21.10
C LEU A 208 16.04 -1.30 -22.54
N THR A 209 17.30 -0.89 -22.71
CA THR A 209 18.09 -1.07 -23.95
C THR A 209 19.30 -1.95 -23.68
#